data_AF-X1TVE8-F1
#
_entry.id   AF-X1TVE8-F1
#
_cell.length_a   1.000
_cell.length_b   1.000
_cell.length_c   1.000
_cell.angle_alpha   90.00
_cell.angle_beta   90.00
_cell.angle_gamma   90.00
#
_symmetry.space_group_name_H-M   'P 1'
#
loop_
_entity.id
_entity.type
_entity.pdbx_description
1 polymer ?
#
loop_
_entity_poly.entity_id
_entity_poly.type
_entity_poly.pdbx_seq_one_letter_code
_entity_poly.pdbx_strand_id
1 'polypeptide(L)' 'YEGVFKVEFIDVWENPEAGREYGIRLIPTQIFYDSSGKELFRHEGFFSKEDILAKWKELGVEHTKTK' A
#
# COMPACT_ATOMS: atom_id res chain seq x y z
N TYR A 1 1.03 10.74 -9.41
CA TYR A 1 0.42 9.80 -8.46
C TYR A 1 -1.08 9.74 -8.69
N GLU A 2 -1.76 10.90 -8.77
CA GLU A 2 -3.17 10.97 -9.21
C GLU A 2 -3.38 10.24 -10.54
N GLY A 3 -4.25 9.22 -10.51
CA GLY A 3 -4.70 8.47 -11.69
C GLY A 3 -4.05 7.10 -11.90
N VAL A 4 -2.96 6.74 -11.20
CA VAL A 4 -2.27 5.43 -11.42
C VAL A 4 -2.42 4.49 -10.22
N PHE A 5 -2.43 5.02 -9.00
CA PHE A 5 -2.63 4.24 -7.78
C PHE A 5 -3.71 4.87 -6.92
N LYS A 6 -4.60 4.03 -6.40
CA LYS A 6 -5.44 4.39 -5.27
C LYS A 6 -4.61 4.16 -4.01
N VAL A 7 -4.35 5.23 -3.26
CA VAL A 7 -3.66 5.16 -1.97
C VAL A 7 -4.67 5.48 -0.89
N GLU A 8 -4.91 4.53 0.00
CA GLU A 8 -5.82 4.70 1.14
C GLU A 8 -4.99 4.78 2.41
N PHE A 9 -5.03 5.94 3.06
CA PHE A 9 -4.43 6.13 4.37
C PHE A 9 -5.49 5.85 5.42
N ILE A 10 -5.25 4.82 6.22
CA ILE A 10 -6.14 4.43 7.31
C ILE A 10 -5.41 4.69 8.61
N ASP A 11 -5.91 5.64 9.39
CA ASP A 11 -5.44 5.80 10.76
C ASP A 11 -6.15 4.77 11.64
N VAL A 12 -5.40 3.78 12.14
CA VAL A 12 -5.95 2.71 12.96
C VAL A 12 -6.31 3.15 14.38
N TRP A 13 -5.86 4.33 14.81
CA TRP A 13 -6.30 4.91 16.09
C TRP A 13 -7.69 5.51 15.96
N GLU A 14 -8.02 6.10 14.81
CA GLU A 14 -9.38 6.57 14.51
C GLU A 14 -10.30 5.43 14.06
N ASN A 15 -9.78 4.45 13.31
CA ASN A 15 -10.52 3.28 12.83
C ASN A 15 -9.87 1.97 13.33
N PRO A 16 -10.12 1.58 14.58
CA PRO A 16 -9.56 0.35 15.16
C PRO A 16 -10.10 -0.92 14.48
N GLU A 17 -11.28 -0.85 13.83
CA GLU A 17 -11.85 -1.97 13.10
C GLU A 17 -11.01 -2.34 11.88
N ALA A 18 -10.45 -1.35 11.18
CA ALA A 18 -9.54 -1.60 10.07
C ALA A 18 -8.26 -2.34 10.51
N GLY A 19 -7.74 -2.04 11.71
CA GLY A 19 -6.63 -2.80 12.29
C GLY A 19 -6.96 -4.28 12.46
N ARG A 20 -8.21 -4.60 12.83
CA ARG A 20 -8.69 -5.98 12.93
C ARG A 20 -8.96 -6.61 11.57
N GLU A 21 -9.60 -5.88 10.65
CA GLU A 21 -9.95 -6.33 9.30
C GLU A 21 -8.72 -6.73 8.49
N TYR A 22 -7.68 -5.89 8.51
CA TYR A 22 -6.42 -6.15 7.80
C TYR A 22 -5.40 -6.95 8.61
N GLY A 23 -5.72 -7.26 9.87
CA GLY A 23 -4.85 -8.00 10.78
C GLY A 23 -3.54 -7.27 11.12
N ILE A 24 -3.60 -5.95 11.28
CA ILE A 24 -2.46 -5.10 11.61
C ILE A 24 -2.07 -5.31 13.07
N ARG A 25 -0.82 -5.72 13.29
CA ARG A 25 -0.25 -5.95 14.63
C ARG A 25 0.85 -4.94 14.99
N LEU A 26 1.41 -4.28 13.97
CA LEU A 26 2.47 -3.29 14.10
C LEU A 26 2.17 -2.11 13.18
N ILE A 27 2.47 -0.90 13.63
CA ILE A 27 2.37 0.32 12.82
C ILE A 27 3.74 0.97 12.66
N PRO A 28 4.03 1.63 11.51
CA PRO A 28 3.21 1.65 10.30
C PRO A 28 3.24 0.29 9.56
N THR A 29 2.15 -0.05 8.86
CA THR A 29 2.10 -1.21 7.94
C THR A 29 1.65 -0.74 6.56
N GLN A 30 2.34 -1.17 5.51
CA GLN A 30 2.00 -0.86 4.14
C GLN A 30 1.64 -2.15 3.39
N ILE A 31 0.44 -2.21 2.83
CA ILE A 31 -0.06 -3.35 2.05
C ILE A 31 -0.29 -2.91 0.60
N PHE A 32 0.14 -3.74 -0.34
CA PHE A 32 0.00 -3.55 -1.77
C PHE A 32 -1.07 -4.50 -2.27
N TYR A 33 -2.07 -3.97 -2.96
CA TYR A 33 -3.16 -4.73 -3.55
C TYR A 33 -3.15 -4.61 -5.07
N ASP A 34 -3.59 -5.65 -5.77
CA ASP A 34 -3.93 -5.57 -7.19
C ASP A 34 -5.34 -4.97 -7.39
N SER A 35 -5.67 -4.64 -8.64
CA SER A 35 -7.01 -4.23 -9.08
C SER A 35 -8.18 -5.14 -8.65
N SER A 36 -7.92 -6.43 -8.43
CA SER A 36 -8.92 -7.42 -7.99
C SER A 36 -9.05 -7.50 -6.46
N GLY A 37 -8.29 -6.69 -5.71
CA GLY A 37 -8.26 -6.72 -4.25
C GLY A 37 -7.38 -7.81 -3.66
N LYS A 38 -6.53 -8.47 -4.46
CA LYS A 38 -5.59 -9.47 -3.97
C LYS A 38 -4.36 -8.79 -3.35
N GLU A 39 -3.99 -9.20 -2.13
CA GLU A 39 -2.73 -8.79 -1.51
C GLU A 39 -1.53 -9.30 -2.34
N LEU A 40 -0.71 -8.37 -2.81
CA LEU A 40 0.52 -8.64 -3.54
C LEU A 40 1.73 -8.63 -2.61
N PHE A 41 1.77 -7.69 -1.66
CA PHE A 41 2.88 -7.51 -0.74
C PHE A 41 2.44 -6.82 0.54
N ARG A 42 3.10 -7.13 1.66
CA ARG A 42 2.88 -6.51 2.97
C ARG A 42 4.23 -6.21 3.62
N HIS A 43 4.39 -5.00 4.10
CA HIS A 43 5.57 -4.55 4.86
C HIS A 43 5.13 -3.98 6.21
N GLU A 44 5.71 -4.52 7.27
CA GLU A 44 5.50 -4.06 8.64
C GLU A 44 6.73 -3.25 9.07
N GLY A 45 6.52 -1.99 9.43
CA GLY A 45 7.58 -1.03 9.76
C GLY A 45 7.66 0.13 8.77
N PHE A 46 8.63 1.02 8.99
CA PHE A 46 8.82 2.17 8.11
C PHE A 46 9.14 1.71 6.68
N PHE A 47 8.44 2.30 5.71
CA PHE A 47 8.65 2.04 4.29
C PHE A 47 8.72 3.37 3.57
N SER A 48 9.89 3.69 3.02
CA SER A 48 10.10 4.98 2.37
C SER A 48 9.34 5.04 1.06
N LYS A 49 9.05 6.26 0.60
CA LYS A 49 8.43 6.48 -0.71
C LYS A 49 9.23 5.83 -1.85
N GLU A 50 10.55 5.91 -1.81
CA GLU A 50 11.43 5.30 -2.81
C GLU A 50 11.29 3.78 -2.83
N ASP A 51 11.23 3.13 -1.67
CA ASP A 51 11.00 1.70 -1.54
C ASP A 51 9.60 1.29 -2.03
N ILE A 52 8.58 2.10 -1.76
CA ILE A 52 7.21 1.89 -2.28
C ILE A 52 7.21 1.91 -3.81
N LEU A 53 7.87 2.90 -4.41
CA LEU A 53 7.99 3.04 -5.86
C LEU A 53 8.76 1.87 -6.47
N ALA A 54 9.88 1.48 -5.84
CA ALA A 54 10.65 0.32 -6.24
C ALA A 54 9.81 -0.96 -6.19
N LYS A 55 9.03 -1.15 -5.12
CA LYS A 55 8.15 -2.31 -4.95
C LYS A 55 7.08 -2.36 -6.04
N TRP A 56 6.45 -1.24 -6.38
CA TRP A 56 5.49 -1.20 -7.50
C TRP A 56 6.13 -1.58 -8.83
N LYS A 57 7.37 -1.13 -9.08
CA LYS A 57 8.13 -1.51 -10.27
C LYS A 57 8.45 -3.02 -10.28
N GLU A 58 8.85 -3.59 -9.16
CA GLU A 58 9.06 -5.04 -9.02
C GLU A 58 7.78 -5.85 -9.25
N LEU A 59 6.63 -5.31 -8.83
CA LEU A 59 5.30 -5.91 -9.08
C LEU A 59 4.82 -5.73 -10.53
N GLY A 60 5.63 -5.14 -11.42
CA GLY A 60 5.32 -4.96 -12.83
C GLY A 60 4.45 -3.74 -13.13
N VAL A 61 4.25 -2.84 -12.16
CA VAL A 61 3.50 -1.59 -12.35
C VAL A 61 4.46 -0.42 -12.52
N GLU A 62 4.81 -0.12 -13.77
CA GLU A 62 5.60 1.07 -14.09
C GLU A 62 4.71 2.31 -14.19
N HIS A 63 5.11 3.39 -13.52
CA HIS A 63 4.43 4.68 -13.57
C HIS A 63 4.70 5.36 -14.92
N THR A 64 4.20 4.79 -16.01
CA THR A 64 4.24 5.46 -17.30
C THR A 64 3.14 6.53 -17.29
N LYS A 65 3.52 7.79 -17.08
CA LYS A 65 2.68 8.92 -17.49
C LYS A 65 2.48 8.78 -18.99
N THR A 66 1.37 8.21 -19.43
CA THR A 66 0.91 8.44 -20.79
C THR A 66 0.51 9.91 -20.85
N LYS A 67 1.20 10.64 -21.72
CA LYS A 67 1.08 12.08 -21.94
C LYS A 67 -0.34 12.53 -22.25
#